data_AF-A0A1E7LEN8-F1
#
_entry.id   AF-A0A1E7LEN8-F1
#
_cell.length_a   1.000
_cell.length_b   1.000
_cell.length_c   1.000
_cell.angle_alpha   90.00
_cell.angle_beta   90.00
_cell.angle_gamma   90.00
#
_symmetry.space_group_name_H-M   'P 1'
#
loop_
_entity.id
_entity.type
_entity.pdbx_description
1 polymer ?
#
loop_
_entity_poly.entity_id
_entity_poly.type
_entity_poly.pdbx_seq_one_letter_code
_entity_poly.pdbx_strand_id
1 'polypeptide(L)'
;MSDRTASEEPVAGAPVTEAHVPATAAPVLDAPLLLGVRHHGPGSARAVRAALDAARPAAVLIEGPPEGDALLPLAADPQMRPPVALLAHAVDDPGRAAFWPLAEFSPEWVAIRWALAHGVPVRFIDLPATHSLALKDSRGEEAAPAPETPADEAPADPAPTPAVDPIRVLAETAGYDDPERWWEDVVEHRSPGADATSRTAADAL
;
A
#
# COMPACT_ATOMS: atom_id res chain seq x y z
N MET A 1 -8.78 3.12 -82.13
CA MET A 1 -8.82 1.97 -81.20
C MET A 1 -8.38 2.48 -79.84
N SER A 2 -9.34 2.82 -79.00
CA SER A 2 -9.11 3.33 -77.65
C SER A 2 -8.96 2.14 -76.73
N ASP A 3 -7.76 1.96 -76.18
CA ASP A 3 -7.49 0.95 -75.15
C ASP A 3 -7.75 1.59 -73.77
N ARG A 4 -8.79 1.11 -73.08
CA ARG A 4 -9.09 1.49 -71.69
C ARG A 4 -8.42 0.47 -70.79
N THR A 5 -7.26 0.82 -70.25
CA THR A 5 -6.70 0.13 -69.08
C THR A 5 -7.47 0.59 -67.85
N ALA A 6 -8.30 -0.28 -67.29
CA ALA A 6 -8.87 -0.11 -65.96
C ALA A 6 -7.80 -0.51 -64.93
N SER A 7 -7.38 0.44 -64.10
CA SER A 7 -6.60 0.16 -62.89
C SER A 7 -7.57 -0.30 -61.81
N GLU A 8 -7.43 -1.55 -61.36
CA GLU A 8 -8.03 -2.02 -60.11
C GLU A 8 -7.18 -1.50 -58.94
N GLU A 9 -7.78 -0.61 -58.14
CA GLU A 9 -7.26 -0.19 -56.83
C GLU A 9 -7.57 -1.30 -55.79
N PRO A 10 -6.65 -1.62 -54.85
CA PRO A 10 -6.94 -2.60 -53.82
C PRO A 10 -7.89 -2.02 -52.78
N VAL A 11 -8.99 -2.74 -52.52
CA VAL A 11 -9.93 -2.46 -51.42
C VAL A 11 -9.19 -2.55 -50.08
N ALA A 12 -9.25 -1.46 -49.31
CA ALA A 12 -8.78 -1.39 -47.93
C ALA A 12 -9.55 -2.41 -47.07
N GLY A 13 -8.81 -3.30 -46.40
CA GLY A 13 -9.36 -4.26 -45.44
C GLY A 13 -10.02 -3.54 -44.26
N ALA A 14 -11.23 -3.96 -43.93
CA ALA A 14 -11.95 -3.49 -42.75
C ALA A 14 -11.16 -3.79 -41.45
N PRO A 15 -11.23 -2.92 -40.43
CA PRO A 15 -10.59 -3.21 -39.15
C PRO A 15 -11.27 -4.41 -38.49
N VAL A 16 -10.47 -5.41 -38.16
CA VAL A 16 -10.88 -6.51 -37.29
C VAL A 16 -11.15 -5.91 -35.91
N THR A 17 -12.42 -5.82 -35.53
CA THR A 17 -12.82 -5.48 -34.17
C THR A 17 -12.42 -6.63 -33.26
N GLU A 18 -11.36 -6.46 -32.50
CA GLU A 18 -10.97 -7.36 -31.42
C GLU A 18 -12.11 -7.34 -30.39
N ALA A 19 -12.77 -8.49 -30.22
CA ALA A 19 -13.85 -8.62 -29.27
C ALA A 19 -13.31 -8.40 -27.85
N HIS A 20 -13.79 -7.35 -27.19
CA HIS A 20 -13.58 -7.14 -25.76
C HIS A 20 -14.19 -8.34 -25.01
N VAL A 21 -13.33 -9.25 -24.58
CA VAL A 21 -13.71 -10.33 -23.67
C VAL A 21 -14.05 -9.65 -22.34
N PRO A 22 -15.31 -9.69 -21.87
CA PRO A 22 -15.65 -9.07 -20.60
C PRO A 22 -14.89 -9.82 -19.51
N ALA A 23 -14.08 -9.09 -18.74
CA ALA A 23 -13.42 -9.63 -17.57
C ALA A 23 -14.50 -10.25 -16.68
N THR A 24 -14.36 -11.55 -16.38
CA THR A 24 -15.24 -12.25 -15.46
C THR A 24 -15.25 -11.46 -14.16
N ALA A 25 -16.42 -10.93 -13.79
CA ALA A 25 -16.54 -10.07 -12.61
C ALA A 25 -15.98 -10.83 -11.40
N ALA A 26 -14.92 -10.28 -10.81
CA ALA A 26 -14.37 -10.79 -9.57
C ALA A 26 -15.48 -10.83 -8.51
N PRO A 27 -15.49 -11.82 -7.61
CA PRO A 27 -16.47 -11.86 -6.53
C PRO A 27 -16.45 -10.53 -5.80
N VAL A 28 -17.62 -9.89 -5.70
CA VAL A 28 -17.77 -8.66 -4.92
C VAL A 28 -17.60 -9.06 -3.46
N LEU A 29 -16.50 -8.63 -2.84
CA LEU A 29 -16.35 -8.74 -1.41
C LEU A 29 -17.37 -7.80 -0.76
N ASP A 30 -18.09 -8.26 0.27
CA ASP A 30 -19.04 -7.43 1.01
C ASP A 30 -18.35 -6.26 1.75
N ALA A 31 -17.02 -6.31 1.89
CA ALA A 31 -16.17 -5.30 2.51
C ALA A 31 -14.73 -5.32 1.92
N PRO A 32 -13.95 -4.22 2.03
CA PRO A 32 -12.54 -4.23 1.64
C PRO A 32 -11.71 -5.19 2.50
N LEU A 33 -10.74 -5.86 1.89
CA LEU A 33 -9.73 -6.64 2.60
C LEU A 33 -8.68 -5.68 3.17
N LEU A 34 -8.65 -5.54 4.49
CA LEU A 34 -7.62 -4.77 5.20
C LEU A 34 -6.47 -5.68 5.61
N LEU A 35 -5.25 -5.31 5.23
CA LEU A 35 -4.02 -6.05 5.56
C LEU A 35 -3.14 -5.15 6.43
N GLY A 36 -3.05 -5.44 7.72
CA GLY A 36 -2.08 -4.82 8.61
C GLY A 36 -0.68 -5.36 8.34
N VAL A 37 0.32 -4.49 8.23
CA VAL A 37 1.67 -4.86 7.81
C VAL A 37 2.74 -4.12 8.63
N ARG A 38 3.95 -4.68 8.63
CA ARG A 38 5.17 -3.93 8.95
C ARG A 38 5.83 -3.47 7.67
N HIS A 39 6.09 -2.17 7.51
CA HIS A 39 6.63 -1.53 6.27
C HIS A 39 7.91 -2.17 5.70
N HIS A 40 8.63 -2.92 6.54
CA HIS A 40 9.88 -3.60 6.22
C HIS A 40 9.89 -5.02 6.81
N GLY A 41 8.74 -5.69 6.81
CA GLY A 41 8.56 -7.06 7.30
C GLY A 41 8.59 -8.09 6.17
N PRO A 42 9.63 -8.95 6.06
CA PRO A 42 9.69 -9.97 5.02
C PRO A 42 8.53 -10.98 5.07
N GLY A 43 8.02 -11.33 6.26
CA GLY A 43 6.83 -12.17 6.40
C GLY A 43 5.56 -11.41 6.06
N SER A 44 5.45 -10.15 6.48
CA SER A 44 4.37 -9.25 6.01
C SER A 44 4.32 -9.20 4.47
N ALA A 45 5.47 -9.07 3.80
CA ALA A 45 5.54 -8.98 2.35
C ALA A 45 5.10 -10.29 1.66
N ARG A 46 5.51 -11.45 2.21
CA ARG A 46 5.03 -12.76 1.72
C ARG A 46 3.53 -12.94 1.94
N ALA A 47 3.02 -12.52 3.10
CA ALA A 47 1.60 -12.64 3.44
C ALA A 47 0.73 -11.76 2.53
N VAL A 48 1.13 -10.51 2.28
CA VAL A 48 0.48 -9.61 1.33
C VAL A 48 0.43 -10.23 -0.06
N ARG A 49 1.55 -10.76 -0.56
CA ARG A 49 1.59 -11.42 -1.87
C ARG A 49 0.59 -12.57 -1.94
N ALA A 50 0.60 -13.46 -0.95
CA ALA A 50 -0.30 -14.61 -0.89
C ALA A 50 -1.78 -14.19 -0.80
N ALA A 51 -2.08 -13.14 -0.02
CA ALA A 51 -3.43 -12.59 0.10
C ALA A 51 -3.94 -12.02 -1.23
N LEU A 52 -3.10 -11.26 -1.94
CA LEU A 52 -3.43 -10.72 -3.27
C LEU A 52 -3.64 -11.82 -4.31
N ASP A 53 -2.76 -12.83 -4.35
CA ASP A 53 -2.89 -13.98 -5.25
C ASP A 53 -4.19 -14.78 -4.99
N ALA A 54 -4.61 -14.89 -3.72
CA ALA A 54 -5.85 -15.58 -3.35
C ALA A 54 -7.12 -14.75 -3.62
N ALA A 55 -7.13 -13.47 -3.20
CA ALA A 55 -8.30 -12.61 -3.27
C ALA A 55 -8.57 -12.07 -4.68
N ARG A 56 -7.51 -11.83 -5.47
CA ARG A 56 -7.57 -11.21 -6.80
C ARG A 56 -8.45 -9.95 -6.80
N PRO A 57 -8.11 -8.93 -5.99
CA PRO A 57 -8.95 -7.77 -5.81
C PRO A 57 -9.07 -6.95 -7.10
N ALA A 58 -10.16 -6.21 -7.24
CA ALA A 58 -10.38 -5.29 -8.36
C ALA A 58 -9.50 -4.03 -8.30
N ALA A 59 -8.94 -3.70 -7.14
CA ALA A 59 -8.00 -2.61 -6.93
C ALA A 59 -7.13 -2.88 -5.69
N VAL A 60 -5.95 -2.26 -5.63
CA VAL A 60 -5.04 -2.28 -4.49
C VAL A 60 -4.84 -0.86 -3.98
N LEU A 61 -5.06 -0.66 -2.69
CA LEU A 61 -4.91 0.63 -2.00
C LEU A 61 -3.76 0.52 -1.00
N ILE A 62 -2.84 1.48 -1.02
CA ILE A 62 -1.58 1.42 -0.27
C ILE A 62 -1.42 2.71 0.54
N GLU A 63 -0.93 2.58 1.77
CA GLU A 63 -0.52 3.76 2.55
C GLU A 63 0.59 4.52 1.83
N GLY A 64 0.41 5.82 1.73
CA GLY A 64 1.29 6.76 1.04
C GLY A 64 0.52 7.96 0.50
N PRO A 65 1.23 9.03 0.13
CA PRO A 65 0.61 10.27 -0.30
C PRO A 65 0.09 10.16 -1.75
N PRO A 66 -1.08 10.77 -2.07
CA PRO A 66 -1.65 10.72 -3.41
C PRO A 66 -0.76 11.35 -4.49
N GLU A 67 0.14 12.27 -4.12
CA GLU A 67 1.15 12.82 -5.04
C GLU A 67 2.07 11.74 -5.63
N GLY A 68 2.23 10.59 -4.95
CA GLY A 68 3.00 9.45 -5.43
C GLY A 68 2.30 8.65 -6.54
N ASP A 69 1.00 8.84 -6.78
CA ASP A 69 0.22 8.02 -7.72
C ASP A 69 0.81 8.03 -9.13
N ALA A 70 1.25 9.21 -9.60
CA ALA A 70 1.84 9.37 -10.93
C ALA A 70 3.19 8.63 -11.09
N LEU A 71 3.83 8.27 -9.98
CA LEU A 71 5.12 7.58 -9.95
C LEU A 71 4.97 6.06 -9.88
N LEU A 72 3.78 5.54 -9.50
CA LEU A 72 3.52 4.10 -9.41
C LEU A 72 3.93 3.32 -10.68
N PRO A 73 3.66 3.79 -11.92
CA PRO A 73 4.05 3.04 -13.11
C PRO A 73 5.57 2.82 -13.24
N LEU A 74 6.40 3.69 -12.66
CA LEU A 74 7.86 3.54 -12.69
C LEU A 74 8.32 2.29 -11.93
N ALA A 75 7.54 1.83 -10.95
CA ALA A 75 7.86 0.61 -10.23
C ALA A 75 7.81 -0.62 -11.14
N ALA A 76 7.19 -0.58 -12.33
CA ALA A 76 7.20 -1.70 -13.29
C ALA A 76 8.55 -1.83 -14.04
N ASP A 77 9.32 -0.74 -14.14
CA ASP A 77 10.59 -0.72 -14.88
C ASP A 77 11.62 -1.68 -14.24
N PRO A 78 12.23 -2.61 -14.99
CA PRO A 78 13.27 -3.51 -14.47
C PRO A 78 14.50 -2.80 -13.89
N GLN A 79 14.77 -1.56 -14.30
CA GLN A 79 15.87 -0.73 -13.76
C GLN A 79 15.49 -0.06 -12.43
N MET A 80 14.20 0.06 -12.10
CA MET A 80 13.73 0.57 -10.81
C MET A 80 13.86 -0.52 -9.74
N ARG A 81 15.05 -0.60 -9.14
CA ARG A 81 15.39 -1.64 -8.15
C ARG A 81 15.50 -1.04 -6.75
N PRO A 82 14.78 -1.58 -5.74
CA PRO A 82 14.91 -1.12 -4.37
C PRO A 82 16.33 -1.36 -3.81
N PRO A 83 16.78 -0.57 -2.81
CA PRO A 83 16.00 0.40 -2.06
C PRO A 83 15.73 1.68 -2.87
N VAL A 84 14.48 2.10 -2.88
CA VAL A 84 14.01 3.37 -3.47
C VAL A 84 13.14 4.09 -2.46
N ALA A 85 12.85 5.37 -2.67
CA ALA A 85 11.93 6.10 -1.80
C ALA A 85 11.10 7.08 -2.62
N LEU A 86 9.85 7.27 -2.20
CA LEU A 86 9.12 8.48 -2.55
C LEU A 86 9.62 9.61 -1.67
N LEU A 87 9.96 10.73 -2.30
CA LEU A 87 10.44 11.93 -1.63
C LEU A 87 9.49 13.09 -1.96
N ALA A 88 8.92 13.68 -0.93
CA ALA A 88 8.22 14.96 -1.04
C ALA A 88 8.98 16.01 -0.21
N HIS A 89 9.13 17.22 -0.73
CA HIS A 89 9.76 18.31 0.00
C HIS A 89 9.01 19.62 -0.26
N ALA A 90 9.13 20.57 0.68
CA ALA A 90 8.66 21.92 0.44
C ALA A 90 9.52 22.57 -0.66
N VAL A 91 8.89 23.31 -1.58
CA VAL A 91 9.60 23.93 -2.71
C VAL A 91 10.57 25.01 -2.24
N ASP A 92 10.15 25.83 -1.27
CA ASP A 92 10.93 26.95 -0.74
C ASP A 92 11.95 26.53 0.33
N ASP A 93 11.79 25.32 0.89
CA ASP A 93 12.70 24.73 1.86
C ASP A 93 12.88 23.22 1.62
N PRO A 94 13.82 22.81 0.75
CA PRO A 94 14.08 21.41 0.47
C PRO A 94 14.56 20.59 1.67
N GLY A 95 15.03 21.23 2.75
CA GLY A 95 15.38 20.56 4.01
C GLY A 95 14.16 19.98 4.71
N ARG A 96 12.98 20.56 4.46
CA ARG A 96 11.69 20.07 4.94
C ARG A 96 11.15 19.02 3.97
N ALA A 97 11.47 17.76 4.28
CA ALA A 97 11.14 16.62 3.45
C ALA A 97 10.48 15.46 4.21
N ALA A 98 9.65 14.70 3.50
CA ALA A 98 9.05 13.45 3.93
C ALA A 98 9.50 12.31 2.99
N PHE A 99 9.74 11.15 3.59
CA PHE A 99 10.32 10.00 2.91
C PHE A 99 9.44 8.78 3.18
N TRP A 100 9.09 8.06 2.11
CA TRP A 100 8.45 6.76 2.18
C TRP A 100 9.41 5.73 1.54
N PRO A 101 10.30 5.11 2.34
CA PRO A 101 11.27 4.16 1.85
C PRO A 101 10.61 2.83 1.48
N LEU A 102 11.08 2.25 0.38
CA LEU A 102 10.60 0.98 -0.16
C LEU A 102 11.80 0.07 -0.41
N ALA A 103 11.80 -1.08 0.25
CA ALA A 103 12.78 -2.14 0.09
C ALA A 103 12.17 -3.32 -0.69
N GLU A 104 13.02 -4.27 -1.13
CA GLU A 104 12.53 -5.50 -1.79
C GLU A 104 11.56 -6.29 -0.90
N PHE A 105 11.74 -6.19 0.42
CA PHE A 105 10.92 -6.82 1.45
C PHE A 105 9.88 -5.88 2.06
N SER A 106 9.61 -4.73 1.45
CA SER A 106 8.48 -3.88 1.82
C SER A 106 7.18 -4.47 1.28
N PRO A 107 6.16 -4.73 2.12
CA PRO A 107 4.86 -5.20 1.68
C PRO A 107 4.20 -4.28 0.64
N GLU A 108 4.41 -2.97 0.77
CA GLU A 108 3.94 -1.94 -0.17
C GLU A 108 4.60 -2.11 -1.53
N TRP A 109 5.91 -2.28 -1.57
CA TRP A 109 6.65 -2.52 -2.82
C TRP A 109 6.15 -3.79 -3.52
N VAL A 110 5.94 -4.86 -2.75
CA VAL A 110 5.39 -6.13 -3.24
C VAL A 110 3.97 -5.94 -3.79
N ALA A 111 3.11 -5.21 -3.09
CA ALA A 111 1.75 -4.91 -3.53
C ALA A 111 1.71 -4.09 -4.82
N ILE A 112 2.53 -3.04 -4.92
CA ILE A 112 2.66 -2.21 -6.15
C ILE A 112 3.07 -3.09 -7.33
N ARG A 113 4.17 -3.85 -7.18
CA ARG A 113 4.70 -4.72 -8.25
C ARG A 113 3.68 -5.79 -8.65
N TRP A 114 2.97 -6.37 -7.68
CA TRP A 114 1.91 -7.35 -7.94
C TRP A 114 0.78 -6.74 -8.76
N ALA A 115 0.24 -5.59 -8.34
CA ALA A 115 -0.88 -4.96 -9.00
C ALA A 115 -0.55 -4.59 -10.46
N LEU A 116 0.61 -3.98 -10.67
CA LEU A 116 1.11 -3.63 -12.01
C LEU A 116 1.30 -4.87 -12.90
N ALA A 117 1.85 -5.95 -12.36
CA ALA A 117 2.05 -7.19 -13.11
C ALA A 117 0.75 -7.89 -13.52
N HIS A 118 -0.36 -7.65 -12.80
CA HIS A 118 -1.67 -8.24 -13.06
C HIS A 118 -2.66 -7.27 -13.72
N GLY A 119 -2.22 -6.05 -14.05
CA GLY A 119 -3.10 -5.02 -14.62
C GLY A 119 -4.20 -4.55 -13.65
N VAL A 120 -3.98 -4.72 -12.35
CA VAL A 120 -4.91 -4.27 -11.30
C VAL A 120 -4.59 -2.81 -10.95
N PRO A 121 -5.58 -1.91 -10.91
CA PRO A 121 -5.38 -0.54 -10.45
C PRO A 121 -4.76 -0.47 -9.06
N VAL A 122 -3.71 0.34 -8.91
CA VAL A 122 -3.04 0.61 -7.63
C VAL A 122 -3.01 2.10 -7.35
N ARG A 123 -3.33 2.50 -6.11
CA ARG A 123 -3.42 3.91 -5.68
C ARG A 123 -2.94 4.07 -4.23
N PHE A 124 -2.40 5.25 -3.94
CA PHE A 124 -2.11 5.71 -2.59
C PHE A 124 -3.36 6.29 -1.91
N ILE A 125 -3.48 6.14 -0.59
CA ILE A 125 -4.70 6.51 0.16
C ILE A 125 -4.49 7.35 1.41
N ASP A 126 -3.27 7.80 1.72
CA ASP A 126 -3.06 8.70 2.86
C ASP A 126 -3.52 10.13 2.54
N LEU A 127 -3.42 10.98 3.56
CA LEU A 127 -3.51 12.43 3.39
C LEU A 127 -2.40 12.95 2.45
N PRO A 128 -2.64 14.10 1.78
CA PRO A 128 -1.61 14.79 1.01
C PRO A 128 -0.31 15.00 1.79
N ALA A 129 0.84 14.90 1.09
CA ALA A 129 2.16 15.02 1.71
C ALA A 129 2.36 16.33 2.50
N THR A 130 1.62 17.39 2.17
CA THR A 130 1.62 18.68 2.90
C THR A 130 1.31 18.51 4.39
N HIS A 131 0.45 17.56 4.76
CA HIS A 131 0.14 17.28 6.17
C HIS A 131 1.33 16.65 6.89
N SER A 132 1.99 15.67 6.27
CA SER A 132 3.21 15.06 6.82
C SER A 132 4.34 16.09 6.95
N LEU A 133 4.47 16.99 5.98
CA LEU A 133 5.46 18.07 5.99
C LEU A 133 5.17 19.12 7.07
N ALA A 134 3.90 19.43 7.35
CA ALA A 134 3.51 20.38 8.39
C ALA A 134 3.66 19.81 9.81
N LEU A 135 3.36 18.52 10.02
CA LEU A 135 3.55 17.86 11.32
C LEU A 135 5.03 17.84 11.75
N LYS A 136 5.96 17.73 10.79
CA LYS A 136 7.40 17.81 11.08
C LYS A 136 7.82 19.19 11.57
N ASP A 137 7.19 20.27 11.10
CA ASP A 137 7.46 21.62 11.60
C ASP A 137 7.12 21.73 13.08
N SER A 138 5.92 21.28 13.47
CA SER A 138 5.47 21.33 14.87
C SER A 138 6.35 20.53 15.83
N ARG A 139 6.89 19.37 15.40
CA ARG A 139 7.81 18.56 16.22
C ARG A 139 9.25 19.08 16.22
N GLY A 140 9.65 19.83 15.17
CA GLY A 140 10.95 20.48 15.09
C GLY A 140 11.04 21.73 15.97
N GLU A 141 9.91 22.42 16.17
CA GLU A 141 9.81 23.57 17.09
C GLU A 141 9.78 23.15 18.57
N GLU A 142 9.26 21.95 18.90
CA GLU A 142 9.32 21.38 20.27
C GLU A 142 10.73 20.91 20.70
N ALA A 143 11.70 20.84 19.79
CA ALA A 143 13.08 20.48 20.10
C ALA A 143 13.94 21.66 20.60
N ALA A 144 13.39 22.87 20.67
CA ALA A 144 14.00 23.99 21.39
C ALA A 144 13.59 23.94 22.87
N PRO A 145 14.50 24.08 23.85
CA PRO A 145 14.12 24.13 25.25
C PRO A 145 13.24 25.37 25.46
N ALA A 146 11.95 25.16 25.70
CA ALA A 146 11.04 26.22 26.05
C ALA A 146 11.54 26.92 27.34
N PRO A 147 11.56 28.25 27.41
CA PRO A 147 11.80 28.95 28.66
C PRO A 147 10.64 28.65 29.62
N GLU A 148 10.97 28.32 30.87
CA GLU A 148 10.00 28.09 31.94
C GLU A 148 9.15 29.36 32.16
N THR A 149 7.92 29.37 31.63
CA THR A 149 6.87 30.32 32.04
C THR A 149 5.84 29.59 32.91
N PRO A 150 5.41 30.18 34.04
CA PRO A 150 4.44 29.55 34.94
C PRO A 150 3.09 29.39 34.23
N ALA A 151 2.52 28.19 34.35
CA ALA A 151 1.21 27.84 33.81
C ALA A 151 0.11 28.60 34.57
N ASP A 152 -0.61 29.47 33.86
CA ASP A 152 -1.91 29.98 34.28
C ASP A 152 -3.02 29.20 33.54
N GLU A 153 -4.06 28.87 34.27
CA GLU A 153 -5.05 27.82 34.02
C GLU A 153 -5.79 27.98 32.68
N ALA A 154 -5.52 27.08 31.72
CA ALA A 154 -6.39 26.83 30.57
C ALA A 154 -7.30 25.60 30.87
N PRO A 155 -8.55 25.56 30.35
CA PRO A 155 -9.47 24.46 30.63
C PRO A 155 -8.90 23.15 30.09
N ALA A 156 -8.83 22.13 30.95
CA ALA A 156 -8.40 20.80 30.57
C ALA A 156 -9.37 20.22 29.53
N ASP A 157 -8.86 19.95 28.33
CA ASP A 157 -9.51 19.07 27.36
C ASP A 157 -9.83 17.72 28.03
N PRO A 158 -10.94 17.05 27.65
CA PRO A 158 -11.27 15.75 28.20
C PRO A 158 -10.09 14.79 27.98
N ALA A 159 -9.59 14.20 29.07
CA ALA A 159 -8.50 13.24 29.03
C ALA A 159 -8.81 12.16 27.98
N PRO A 160 -7.89 11.87 27.03
CA PRO A 160 -8.11 10.85 26.02
C PRO A 160 -8.36 9.52 26.72
N THR A 161 -9.43 8.82 26.32
CA THR A 161 -9.67 7.43 26.71
C THR A 161 -8.42 6.61 26.40
N PRO A 162 -7.95 5.73 27.31
CA PRO A 162 -6.77 4.93 27.04
C PRO A 162 -7.02 4.08 25.79
N ALA A 163 -6.24 4.33 24.74
CA ALA A 163 -6.28 3.53 23.53
C ALA A 163 -5.85 2.11 23.90
N VAL A 164 -6.71 1.13 23.59
CA VAL A 164 -6.35 -0.28 23.69
C VAL A 164 -5.21 -0.55 22.71
N ASP A 165 -4.16 -1.22 23.15
CA ASP A 165 -3.10 -1.74 22.28
C ASP A 165 -3.54 -3.11 21.74
N PRO A 166 -4.07 -3.19 20.50
CA PRO A 166 -4.63 -4.44 19.99
C PRO A 166 -3.56 -5.51 19.80
N ILE A 167 -2.31 -5.14 19.49
CA ILE A 167 -1.23 -6.10 19.26
C ILE A 167 -0.83 -6.75 20.58
N ARG A 168 -0.72 -5.96 21.65
CA ARG A 168 -0.50 -6.51 23.00
C ARG A 168 -1.61 -7.47 23.41
N VAL A 169 -2.87 -7.10 23.21
CA VAL A 169 -4.00 -7.98 23.56
C VAL A 169 -3.92 -9.31 22.81
N LEU A 170 -3.58 -9.29 21.51
CA LEU A 170 -3.41 -10.51 20.71
C LEU A 170 -2.24 -11.36 21.23
N ALA A 171 -1.11 -10.73 21.56
CA ALA A 171 0.07 -11.41 22.09
C ALA A 171 -0.21 -12.08 23.44
N GLU A 172 -0.78 -11.35 24.39
CA GLU A 172 -1.17 -11.87 25.70
C GLU A 172 -2.16 -13.03 25.58
N THR A 173 -3.14 -12.91 24.69
CA THR A 173 -4.12 -13.98 24.41
C THR A 173 -3.44 -15.23 23.82
N ALA A 174 -2.39 -15.05 23.03
CA ALA A 174 -1.57 -16.14 22.49
C ALA A 174 -0.54 -16.70 23.49
N GLY A 175 -0.49 -16.18 24.72
CA GLY A 175 0.45 -16.61 25.76
C GLY A 175 1.84 -15.98 25.68
N TYR A 176 1.98 -14.88 24.93
CA TYR A 176 3.20 -14.09 24.85
C TYR A 176 3.16 -12.93 25.85
N ASP A 177 4.30 -12.66 26.47
CA ASP A 177 4.54 -11.50 27.34
C ASP A 177 5.05 -10.26 26.58
N ASP A 178 5.53 -10.47 25.36
CA ASP A 178 6.05 -9.44 24.47
C ASP A 178 5.32 -9.43 23.11
N PRO A 179 4.62 -8.34 22.75
CA PRO A 179 3.94 -8.21 21.47
C PRO A 179 4.87 -8.25 20.26
N GLU A 180 6.10 -7.74 20.37
CA GLU A 180 7.05 -7.77 19.26
C GLU A 180 7.52 -9.20 18.99
N ARG A 181 7.84 -9.96 20.05
CA ARG A 181 8.16 -11.38 19.90
C ARG A 181 7.01 -12.18 19.30
N TRP A 182 5.77 -11.91 19.72
CA TRP A 182 4.59 -12.52 19.11
C TRP A 182 4.51 -12.22 17.60
N TRP A 183 4.69 -10.96 17.21
CA TRP A 183 4.68 -10.55 15.80
C TRP A 183 5.77 -11.25 15.00
N GLU A 184 7.01 -11.27 15.52
CA GLU A 184 8.12 -11.95 14.87
C GLU A 184 7.80 -13.43 14.61
N ASP A 185 7.32 -14.17 15.61
CA ASP A 185 7.06 -15.60 15.50
C ASP A 185 5.87 -15.91 14.58
N VAL A 186 4.76 -15.19 14.75
CA VAL A 186 3.47 -15.52 14.12
C VAL A 186 3.31 -14.89 12.74
N VAL A 187 3.90 -13.72 12.51
CA VAL A 187 3.78 -12.97 11.26
C VAL A 187 5.07 -13.07 10.44
N GLU A 188 6.22 -12.71 11.01
CA GLU A 188 7.45 -12.55 10.21
C GLU A 188 8.15 -13.88 9.87
N HIS A 189 8.13 -14.85 10.78
CA HIS A 189 8.77 -16.16 10.60
C HIS A 189 7.85 -17.23 9.97
N ARG A 190 6.55 -16.94 9.79
CA ARG A 190 5.61 -17.92 9.22
C ARG A 190 5.98 -18.25 7.78
N SER A 191 6.12 -19.54 7.49
CA SER A 191 6.35 -20.07 6.14
C SER A 191 5.03 -20.57 5.53
N PRO A 192 4.75 -20.34 4.23
CA PRO A 192 3.48 -20.67 3.58
C PRO A 192 3.07 -22.16 3.51
N GLY A 193 3.77 -23.06 4.21
CA GLY A 193 3.51 -24.51 4.21
C GLY A 193 3.22 -25.12 5.59
N ALA A 194 3.25 -24.34 6.68
CA ALA A 194 3.10 -24.88 8.04
C ALA A 194 1.63 -25.15 8.43
N ASP A 195 0.65 -24.52 7.78
CA ASP A 195 -0.78 -24.60 8.15
C ASP A 195 -1.68 -24.93 6.95
N ALA A 196 -1.42 -26.06 6.28
CA ALA A 196 -2.44 -26.65 5.41
C ALA A 196 -3.63 -27.25 6.18
N THR A 197 -3.66 -27.15 7.53
CA THR A 197 -4.63 -27.84 8.40
C THR A 197 -5.54 -26.94 9.24
N SER A 198 -5.61 -25.62 9.02
CA SER A 198 -6.57 -24.76 9.73
C SER A 198 -7.34 -23.81 8.81
N ARG A 199 -8.04 -24.38 7.82
CA ARG A 199 -9.19 -23.72 7.19
C ARG A 199 -10.44 -24.55 7.46
N THR A 200 -11.24 -24.09 8.43
CA THR A 200 -12.68 -23.76 8.30
C THR A 200 -13.22 -23.37 9.67
N ALA A 201 -13.32 -22.07 9.94
CA ALA A 201 -14.26 -21.53 10.92
C ALA A 201 -15.04 -20.41 10.22
N ALA A 202 -15.82 -20.82 9.22
CA ALA A 202 -16.84 -19.99 8.57
C ALA A 202 -18.26 -20.54 8.83
N ASP A 203 -18.42 -21.50 9.75
CA ASP A 203 -19.74 -21.97 10.20
C ASP A 203 -19.73 -22.11 11.73
N ALA A 204 -20.12 -21.04 12.42
CA ALA A 204 -20.65 -21.07 13.79
C ALA A 204 -21.40 -19.76 14.09
N LEU A 205 -22.55 -19.59 13.42
CA LEU A 205 -23.74 -18.97 14.00
C LEU A 205 -24.77 -20.08 14.23
#